data_AF-A0A0G1PMT0-F1
#
_entry.id   AF-A0A0G1PMT0-F1
#
_cell.length_a   1.000
_cell.length_b   1.000
_cell.length_c   1.000
_cell.angle_alpha   90.00
_cell.angle_beta   90.00
_cell.angle_gamma   90.00
#
_symmetry.space_group_name_H-M   'P 1'
#
loop_
_entity.id
_entity.type
_entity.pdbx_description
1 polymer ?
#
loop_
_entity_poly.entity_id
_entity_poly.type
_entity_poly.pdbx_seq_one_letter_code
_entity_poly.pdbx_strand_id
1 'polypeptide(L)'
;MRPTLESAPSAVLHETVLNSVSSVRKSIPEQYRAHFETLRQEIIAFAETHGIPRASLTKLDALREAAQKLSTPDLKHFVYILESFGYLLAHHEPDKNRLPEHLEEIESLYNLRRQYTDQVAILEQTRILKNGVIDGIGGWQFPLPTLEQIAQKIYEQQEMLGAKYAQGFTKLLLVPFGMSLDVLILTFKQFLLSYKKKHPNFLLNTTDPLSVFEEYRGADRSDDTKLVYYPASVDESYYPDHTKTAILKKQLNDPQALPGWTVHLLQPSDPSDPHSPGIAPIPKTEEAYEFGKNVLRPDLKTNQNARDYLAILEKAKDDPDSPYYRESGFAPEDWMFAFMTHLIETGKPLDENAAIQLIGAYFLRSNAVPGAFWSPQEQKIKLVALSPQKKNLLYGARTSIIL
;
A
#
# COMPACT_ATOMS: atom_id res chain seq x y z
N MET A 1 -27.55 13.50 -14.02
CA MET A 1 -28.47 12.39 -14.39
C MET A 1 -28.27 11.26 -13.40
N ARG A 2 -29.33 10.60 -12.92
CA ARG A 2 -29.20 9.42 -12.04
C ARG A 2 -28.76 8.23 -12.91
N PRO A 3 -27.71 7.46 -12.54
CA PRO A 3 -27.29 6.31 -13.32
C PRO A 3 -28.42 5.28 -13.44
N THR A 4 -28.55 4.65 -14.61
CA THR A 4 -29.58 3.64 -14.89
C THR A 4 -28.96 2.26 -15.07
N LEU A 5 -29.63 1.23 -14.57
CA LEU A 5 -29.25 -0.19 -14.70
C LEU A 5 -29.42 -0.75 -16.13
N GLU A 6 -29.54 0.11 -17.15
CA GLU A 6 -29.89 -0.30 -18.52
C GLU A 6 -28.70 -0.91 -19.29
N SER A 7 -27.45 -0.71 -18.82
CA SER A 7 -26.23 -1.27 -19.41
C SER A 7 -25.78 -2.61 -18.81
N ALA A 8 -26.35 -3.05 -17.69
CA ALA A 8 -25.86 -4.23 -16.97
C ALA A 8 -26.20 -5.55 -17.71
N PRO A 9 -25.25 -6.51 -17.87
CA PRO A 9 -25.52 -7.76 -18.60
C PRO A 9 -26.41 -8.71 -17.76
N SER A 10 -27.73 -8.51 -17.82
CA SER A 10 -28.68 -9.17 -16.92
C SER A 10 -28.74 -10.70 -17.08
N ALA A 11 -28.36 -11.24 -18.24
CA ALA A 11 -28.39 -12.68 -18.52
C ALA A 11 -27.16 -13.43 -17.96
N VAL A 12 -26.01 -12.75 -17.85
CA VAL A 12 -24.72 -13.35 -17.45
C VAL A 12 -24.59 -13.41 -15.91
N LEU A 13 -25.20 -12.46 -15.20
CA LEU A 13 -25.26 -12.41 -13.74
C LEU A 13 -26.07 -13.58 -13.13
N HIS A 14 -27.11 -14.04 -13.84
CA HIS A 14 -28.08 -15.04 -13.38
C HIS A 14 -27.46 -16.37 -12.92
N GLU A 15 -26.47 -16.89 -13.65
CA GLU A 15 -25.88 -18.21 -13.38
C GLU A 15 -24.56 -18.13 -12.60
N THR A 16 -23.82 -17.02 -12.77
CA THR A 16 -22.41 -16.90 -12.39
C THR A 16 -22.20 -16.36 -10.98
N VAL A 17 -23.03 -15.42 -10.52
CA VAL A 17 -22.88 -14.81 -9.19
C VAL A 17 -23.22 -15.83 -8.09
N LEU A 18 -24.22 -16.70 -8.34
CA LEU A 18 -24.89 -17.48 -7.29
C LEU A 18 -24.83 -19.01 -7.44
N ASN A 19 -24.81 -19.61 -8.64
CA ASN A 19 -25.17 -21.03 -8.77
C ASN A 19 -24.22 -21.96 -9.56
N SER A 20 -23.31 -21.49 -10.43
CA SER A 20 -22.35 -22.39 -11.13
C SER A 20 -20.94 -21.80 -11.26
N VAL A 21 -20.26 -21.70 -10.12
CA VAL A 21 -18.96 -21.05 -9.98
C VAL A 21 -17.82 -21.85 -10.64
N SER A 22 -17.91 -23.19 -10.71
CA SER A 22 -16.75 -23.99 -11.14
C SER A 22 -16.46 -23.92 -12.63
N SER A 23 -17.47 -23.89 -13.50
CA SER A 23 -17.30 -23.85 -14.95
C SER A 23 -16.89 -22.46 -15.43
N VAL A 24 -17.53 -21.42 -14.90
CA VAL A 24 -17.24 -20.02 -15.28
C VAL A 24 -15.91 -19.54 -14.70
N ARG A 25 -15.60 -19.87 -13.44
CA ARG A 25 -14.26 -19.59 -12.89
C ARG A 25 -13.16 -20.33 -13.66
N LYS A 26 -13.44 -21.55 -14.16
CA LYS A 26 -12.49 -22.30 -14.98
C LYS A 26 -12.31 -21.68 -16.37
N SER A 27 -13.31 -21.00 -16.93
CA SER A 27 -13.17 -20.28 -18.21
C SER A 27 -12.39 -18.98 -18.08
N ILE A 28 -12.29 -18.39 -16.87
CA ILE A 28 -11.41 -17.26 -16.61
C ILE A 28 -9.94 -17.73 -16.47
N PRO A 29 -8.99 -17.06 -17.16
CA PRO A 29 -7.55 -17.28 -17.00
C PRO A 29 -7.13 -17.29 -15.53
N GLU A 30 -6.23 -18.20 -15.16
CA GLU A 30 -5.87 -18.45 -13.76
C GLU A 30 -5.45 -17.18 -13.01
N GLN A 31 -4.68 -16.30 -13.67
CA GLN A 31 -4.23 -15.02 -13.13
C GLN A 31 -5.36 -14.03 -12.77
N TYR A 32 -6.56 -14.16 -13.35
CA TYR A 32 -7.70 -13.28 -13.09
C TYR A 32 -8.79 -13.95 -12.24
N ARG A 33 -8.61 -15.20 -11.82
CA ARG A 33 -9.57 -15.91 -10.96
C ARG A 33 -9.69 -15.27 -9.58
N ALA A 34 -8.61 -14.67 -9.08
CA ALA A 34 -8.64 -13.93 -7.83
C ALA A 34 -9.53 -12.69 -7.96
N HIS A 35 -9.36 -11.90 -9.02
CA HIS A 35 -10.17 -10.72 -9.30
C HIS A 35 -11.65 -11.07 -9.55
N PHE A 36 -11.93 -12.18 -10.22
CA PHE A 36 -13.29 -12.73 -10.33
C PHE A 36 -13.92 -12.98 -8.95
N GLU A 37 -13.19 -13.62 -8.06
CA GLU A 37 -13.68 -13.89 -6.71
C GLU A 37 -13.84 -12.60 -5.90
N THR A 38 -12.92 -11.64 -6.04
CA THR A 38 -13.02 -10.31 -5.43
C THR A 38 -14.31 -9.60 -5.83
N LEU A 39 -14.54 -9.38 -7.13
CA LEU A 39 -15.75 -8.70 -7.61
C LEU A 39 -17.01 -9.43 -7.18
N ARG A 40 -17.00 -10.77 -7.19
CA ARG A 40 -18.12 -11.58 -6.69
C ARG A 40 -18.38 -11.34 -5.21
N GLN A 41 -17.34 -11.39 -4.37
CA GLN A 41 -17.49 -11.15 -2.94
C GLN A 41 -17.91 -9.71 -2.66
N GLU A 42 -17.44 -8.74 -3.44
CA GLU A 42 -17.84 -7.34 -3.33
C GLU A 42 -19.34 -7.15 -3.66
N ILE A 43 -19.85 -7.79 -4.72
CA ILE A 43 -21.30 -7.80 -5.03
C ILE A 43 -22.10 -8.38 -3.87
N ILE A 44 -21.63 -9.50 -3.28
CA ILE A 44 -22.31 -10.17 -2.16
C ILE A 44 -22.30 -9.28 -0.91
N ALA A 45 -21.14 -8.73 -0.56
CA ALA A 45 -20.97 -7.87 0.61
C ALA A 45 -21.77 -6.58 0.46
N PHE A 46 -21.76 -5.96 -0.72
CA PHE A 46 -22.58 -4.79 -1.02
C PHE A 46 -24.07 -5.11 -0.81
N ALA A 47 -24.54 -6.23 -1.37
CA ALA A 47 -25.92 -6.65 -1.21
C ALA A 47 -26.30 -6.85 0.26
N GLU A 48 -25.42 -7.48 1.06
CA GLU A 48 -25.64 -7.68 2.49
C GLU A 48 -25.69 -6.37 3.26
N THR A 49 -24.73 -5.46 3.04
CA THR A 49 -24.66 -4.14 3.69
C THR A 49 -25.90 -3.30 3.43
N HIS A 50 -26.44 -3.34 2.21
CA HIS A 50 -27.61 -2.55 1.82
C HIS A 50 -28.95 -3.30 1.94
N GLY A 51 -28.95 -4.47 2.60
CA GLY A 51 -30.17 -5.25 2.83
C GLY A 51 -30.84 -5.75 1.54
N ILE A 52 -30.07 -5.89 0.46
CA ILE A 52 -30.52 -6.41 -0.83
C ILE A 52 -30.53 -7.94 -0.73
N PRO A 53 -31.70 -8.60 -0.84
CA PRO A 53 -31.75 -10.06 -0.80
C PRO A 53 -30.90 -10.66 -1.91
N ARG A 54 -30.13 -11.72 -1.62
CA ARG A 54 -29.34 -12.43 -2.64
C ARG A 54 -30.20 -12.89 -3.83
N ALA A 55 -31.46 -13.25 -3.59
CA ALA A 55 -32.43 -13.61 -4.63
C ALA A 55 -32.81 -12.42 -5.54
N SER A 56 -32.58 -11.18 -5.12
CA SER A 56 -32.78 -9.99 -5.95
C SER A 56 -31.62 -9.77 -6.93
N LEU A 57 -30.42 -10.28 -6.64
CA LEU A 57 -29.27 -10.23 -7.55
C LEU A 57 -29.48 -11.06 -8.83
N THR A 58 -30.42 -12.01 -8.82
CA THR A 58 -30.75 -12.85 -9.99
C THR A 58 -31.91 -12.32 -10.82
N LYS A 59 -32.64 -11.29 -10.35
CA LYS A 59 -33.85 -10.80 -10.98
C LYS A 59 -33.73 -9.30 -11.26
N LEU A 60 -33.66 -8.93 -12.54
CA LEU A 60 -33.46 -7.53 -12.94
C LEU A 60 -34.49 -6.58 -12.33
N ASP A 61 -35.76 -6.98 -12.25
CA ASP A 61 -36.81 -6.13 -11.67
C ASP A 61 -36.64 -5.95 -10.15
N ALA A 62 -36.27 -7.00 -9.43
CA ALA A 62 -36.00 -6.94 -7.99
C ALA A 62 -34.70 -6.16 -7.69
N LEU A 63 -33.69 -6.30 -8.55
CA LEU A 63 -32.45 -5.53 -8.49
C LEU A 63 -32.71 -4.04 -8.71
N ARG A 64 -33.55 -3.68 -9.67
CA ARG A 64 -33.98 -2.30 -9.91
C ARG A 64 -34.71 -1.71 -8.71
N GLU A 65 -35.64 -2.46 -8.13
CA GLU A 65 -36.38 -2.00 -6.95
C GLU A 65 -35.46 -1.78 -5.74
N ALA A 66 -34.47 -2.66 -5.55
CA ALA A 66 -33.44 -2.49 -4.52
C ALA A 66 -32.55 -1.27 -4.81
N ALA A 67 -32.11 -1.10 -6.06
CA ALA A 67 -31.25 0.00 -6.49
C ALA A 67 -31.91 1.38 -6.37
N GLN A 68 -33.25 1.46 -6.47
CA GLN A 68 -33.98 2.72 -6.25
C GLN A 68 -33.85 3.25 -4.82
N LYS A 69 -33.59 2.35 -3.85
CA LYS A 69 -33.47 2.66 -2.42
C LYS A 69 -32.04 3.06 -2.03
N LEU A 70 -31.07 2.89 -2.92
CA LEU A 70 -29.67 3.27 -2.70
C LEU A 70 -29.46 4.78 -2.81
N SER A 71 -28.49 5.29 -2.04
CA SER A 71 -27.98 6.65 -2.23
C SER A 71 -27.34 6.79 -3.62
N THR A 72 -27.12 8.02 -4.09
CA THR A 72 -26.47 8.21 -5.41
C THR A 72 -25.04 7.63 -5.43
N PRO A 73 -24.20 7.83 -4.40
CA PRO A 73 -22.90 7.16 -4.29
C PRO A 73 -23.00 5.64 -4.34
N ASP A 74 -23.86 5.03 -3.52
CA ASP A 74 -23.99 3.57 -3.43
C ASP A 74 -24.50 2.98 -4.75
N LEU A 75 -25.44 3.67 -5.41
CA LEU A 75 -25.95 3.25 -6.72
C LEU A 75 -24.84 3.26 -7.78
N LYS A 76 -23.97 4.28 -7.79
CA LYS A 76 -22.84 4.35 -8.72
C LYS A 76 -21.85 3.21 -8.46
N HIS A 77 -21.51 2.97 -7.20
CA HIS A 77 -20.64 1.85 -6.80
C HIS A 77 -21.25 0.51 -7.23
N PHE A 78 -22.53 0.29 -6.98
CA PHE A 78 -23.18 -0.97 -7.32
C PHE A 78 -23.27 -1.23 -8.83
N VAL A 79 -23.64 -0.21 -9.61
CA VAL A 79 -23.67 -0.30 -11.08
C VAL A 79 -22.29 -0.67 -11.60
N TYR A 80 -21.25 -0.05 -11.04
CA TYR A 80 -19.89 -0.33 -11.45
C TYR A 80 -19.45 -1.76 -11.17
N ILE A 81 -19.59 -2.27 -9.93
CA ILE A 81 -19.14 -3.64 -9.63
C ILE A 81 -19.85 -4.65 -10.56
N LEU A 82 -21.13 -4.41 -10.87
CA LEU A 82 -21.89 -5.22 -11.83
C LEU A 82 -21.36 -5.10 -13.27
N GLU A 83 -20.97 -3.90 -13.72
CA GLU A 83 -20.35 -3.67 -15.02
C GLU A 83 -18.96 -4.30 -15.13
N SER A 84 -18.09 -4.13 -14.13
CA SER A 84 -16.77 -4.76 -14.04
C SER A 84 -16.87 -6.28 -14.06
N PHE A 85 -17.79 -6.83 -13.26
CA PHE A 85 -18.03 -8.28 -13.24
C PHE A 85 -18.57 -8.78 -14.57
N GLY A 86 -19.48 -8.03 -15.20
CA GLY A 86 -19.99 -8.30 -16.53
C GLY A 86 -18.89 -8.28 -17.61
N TYR A 87 -18.01 -7.28 -17.58
CA TYR A 87 -16.88 -7.15 -18.50
C TYR A 87 -15.90 -8.30 -18.35
N LEU A 88 -15.48 -8.62 -17.11
CA LEU A 88 -14.58 -9.73 -16.83
C LEU A 88 -15.11 -11.06 -17.37
N LEU A 89 -16.43 -11.25 -17.30
CA LEU A 89 -17.09 -12.43 -17.85
C LEU A 89 -17.15 -12.46 -19.37
N ALA A 90 -17.34 -11.31 -20.01
CA ALA A 90 -17.39 -11.21 -21.46
C ALA A 90 -16.00 -11.29 -22.12
N HIS A 91 -14.98 -10.73 -21.48
CA HIS A 91 -13.65 -10.54 -22.06
C HIS A 91 -12.58 -11.46 -21.47
N HIS A 92 -12.88 -12.19 -20.39
CA HIS A 92 -11.94 -13.05 -19.68
C HIS A 92 -10.69 -12.32 -19.15
N GLU A 93 -10.76 -10.99 -19.05
CA GLU A 93 -9.78 -10.13 -18.42
C GLU A 93 -10.49 -8.91 -17.80
N PRO A 94 -9.93 -8.31 -16.74
CA PRO A 94 -10.48 -7.07 -16.19
C PRO A 94 -10.49 -5.94 -17.22
N ASP A 95 -11.44 -5.01 -17.09
CA ASP A 95 -11.39 -3.76 -17.86
C ASP A 95 -10.23 -2.92 -17.35
N LYS A 96 -9.10 -3.01 -18.05
CA LYS A 96 -7.88 -2.28 -17.68
C LYS A 96 -8.03 -0.78 -17.92
N ASN A 97 -9.02 -0.34 -18.68
CA ASN A 97 -9.12 1.03 -19.18
C ASN A 97 -10.19 1.86 -18.47
N ARG A 98 -11.17 1.23 -17.80
CA ARG A 98 -12.29 1.95 -17.20
C ARG A 98 -12.34 1.80 -15.69
N LEU A 99 -12.00 2.89 -15.01
CA LEU A 99 -12.53 3.13 -13.67
C LEU A 99 -13.96 3.65 -13.82
N PRO A 100 -14.84 3.43 -12.84
CA PRO A 100 -16.18 3.98 -12.88
C PRO A 100 -16.13 5.49 -12.73
N GLU A 101 -17.15 6.14 -13.26
CA GLU A 101 -17.28 7.60 -13.23
C GLU A 101 -17.15 8.18 -11.81
N HIS A 102 -17.57 7.45 -10.76
CA HIS A 102 -17.39 7.93 -9.37
C HIS A 102 -15.95 7.85 -8.86
N LEU A 103 -15.08 7.04 -9.47
CA LEU A 103 -13.65 6.94 -9.15
C LEU A 103 -12.76 7.69 -10.14
N GLU A 104 -13.29 8.16 -11.28
CA GLU A 104 -12.52 8.97 -12.25
C GLU A 104 -11.99 10.26 -11.61
N GLU A 105 -12.74 10.89 -10.71
CA GLU A 105 -12.28 12.06 -9.98
C GLU A 105 -11.07 11.72 -9.10
N ILE A 106 -11.13 10.60 -8.35
CA ILE A 106 -10.02 10.13 -7.52
C ILE A 106 -8.81 9.72 -8.37
N GLU A 107 -9.03 9.04 -9.49
CA GLU A 107 -7.94 8.68 -10.40
C GLU A 107 -7.23 9.91 -10.94
N SER A 108 -7.97 10.93 -11.37
CA SER A 108 -7.42 12.19 -11.88
C SER A 108 -6.68 12.94 -10.78
N LEU A 109 -7.30 13.07 -9.60
CA LEU A 109 -6.77 13.82 -8.45
C LEU A 109 -5.41 13.28 -7.96
N TYR A 110 -5.25 11.94 -7.97
CA TYR A 110 -4.05 11.25 -7.52
C TYR A 110 -3.18 10.71 -8.66
N ASN A 111 -3.60 10.82 -9.93
CA ASN A 111 -2.95 10.17 -11.07
C ASN A 111 -2.65 8.67 -10.84
N LEU A 112 -3.62 7.95 -10.25
CA LEU A 112 -3.39 6.61 -9.70
C LEU A 112 -2.97 5.61 -10.78
N ARG A 113 -3.56 5.69 -11.97
CA ARG A 113 -3.30 4.74 -13.06
C ARG A 113 -1.82 4.73 -13.45
N ARG A 114 -1.21 5.91 -13.59
CA ARG A 114 0.20 6.03 -13.93
C ARG A 114 1.06 5.46 -12.82
N GLN A 115 0.85 5.91 -11.58
CA GLN A 115 1.64 5.46 -10.42
C GLN A 115 1.53 3.95 -10.18
N TYR A 116 0.34 3.39 -10.36
CA TYR A 116 0.07 1.96 -10.25
C TYR A 116 0.81 1.19 -11.35
N THR A 117 0.67 1.61 -12.61
CA THR A 117 1.31 0.94 -13.76
C THR A 117 2.83 0.93 -13.62
N ASP A 118 3.41 2.06 -13.22
CA ASP A 118 4.86 2.19 -13.03
C ASP A 118 5.34 1.22 -11.93
N GLN A 119 4.63 1.10 -10.82
CA GLN A 119 4.98 0.19 -9.72
C GLN A 119 4.76 -1.28 -10.05
N VAL A 120 3.70 -1.63 -10.79
CA VAL A 120 3.51 -2.99 -11.30
C VAL A 120 4.68 -3.41 -12.18
N ALA A 121 5.16 -2.51 -13.04
CA ALA A 121 6.36 -2.79 -13.84
C ALA A 121 7.60 -3.05 -12.97
N ILE A 122 7.76 -2.36 -11.83
CA ILE A 122 8.84 -2.65 -10.87
C ILE A 122 8.68 -4.05 -10.27
N LEU A 123 7.48 -4.39 -9.80
CA LEU A 123 7.17 -5.68 -9.18
C LEU A 123 7.42 -6.86 -10.14
N GLU A 124 7.06 -6.71 -11.41
CA GLU A 124 7.31 -7.70 -12.46
C GLU A 124 8.81 -7.81 -12.80
N GLN A 125 9.49 -6.68 -13.00
CA GLN A 125 10.92 -6.66 -13.33
C GLN A 125 11.79 -7.27 -12.22
N THR A 126 11.41 -7.07 -10.97
CA THR A 126 12.07 -7.63 -9.79
C THR A 126 11.65 -9.06 -9.49
N ARG A 127 10.67 -9.61 -10.23
CA ARG A 127 10.07 -10.93 -10.02
C ARG A 127 9.45 -11.11 -8.63
N ILE A 128 9.08 -10.00 -7.99
CA ILE A 128 8.26 -10.01 -6.78
C ILE A 128 6.88 -10.53 -7.14
N LEU A 129 6.31 -9.97 -8.22
CA LEU A 129 5.06 -10.42 -8.80
C LEU A 129 5.35 -11.52 -9.82
N LYS A 130 4.78 -12.71 -9.61
CA LYS A 130 4.84 -13.84 -10.54
C LYS A 130 3.41 -14.26 -10.85
N ASN A 131 3.04 -14.24 -12.13
CA ASN A 131 1.69 -14.61 -12.56
C ASN A 131 0.57 -13.84 -11.80
N GLY A 132 0.80 -12.56 -11.49
CA GLY A 132 -0.17 -11.72 -10.78
C GLY A 132 -0.27 -11.94 -9.26
N VAL A 133 0.62 -12.75 -8.66
CA VAL A 133 0.64 -13.01 -7.21
C VAL A 133 2.03 -12.78 -6.61
N ILE A 134 2.08 -12.45 -5.32
CA ILE A 134 3.30 -12.53 -4.51
C ILE A 134 3.29 -13.85 -3.72
N ASP A 135 4.47 -14.48 -3.65
CA ASP A 135 4.71 -15.64 -2.77
C ASP A 135 4.97 -15.13 -1.35
N GLY A 136 4.00 -15.35 -0.46
CA GLY A 136 4.01 -14.87 0.91
C GLY A 136 4.61 -15.84 1.93
N ILE A 137 4.77 -15.37 3.16
CA ILE A 137 5.20 -16.21 4.28
C ILE A 137 4.18 -17.34 4.55
N GLY A 138 4.66 -18.49 5.03
CA GLY A 138 3.79 -19.62 5.34
C GLY A 138 3.15 -20.31 4.12
N GLY A 139 3.65 -20.03 2.90
CA GLY A 139 3.12 -20.61 1.66
C GLY A 139 1.83 -19.96 1.17
N TRP A 140 1.42 -18.84 1.77
CA TRP A 140 0.29 -18.06 1.27
C TRP A 140 0.62 -17.38 -0.05
N GLN A 141 -0.37 -17.24 -0.90
CA GLN A 141 -0.27 -16.47 -2.14
C GLN A 141 -1.22 -15.30 -2.05
N PHE A 142 -0.70 -14.12 -2.38
CA PHE A 142 -1.48 -12.88 -2.30
C PHE A 142 -1.58 -12.24 -3.68
N PRO A 143 -2.79 -12.08 -4.24
CA PRO A 143 -2.96 -11.43 -5.53
C PRO A 143 -2.63 -9.94 -5.43
N LEU A 144 -2.12 -9.37 -6.53
CA LEU A 144 -1.93 -7.92 -6.63
C LEU A 144 -3.27 -7.19 -6.46
N PRO A 145 -3.38 -6.16 -5.59
CA PRO A 145 -4.57 -5.33 -5.47
C PRO A 145 -4.79 -4.62 -6.80
N THR A 146 -6.02 -4.60 -7.28
CA THR A 146 -6.34 -3.88 -8.51
C THR A 146 -6.35 -2.37 -8.29
N LEU A 147 -6.14 -1.62 -9.37
CA LEU A 147 -6.28 -0.16 -9.37
C LEU A 147 -7.67 0.27 -8.83
N GLU A 148 -8.71 -0.47 -9.22
CA GLU A 148 -10.09 -0.31 -8.74
C GLU A 148 -10.18 -0.40 -7.21
N GLN A 149 -9.67 -1.47 -6.61
CA GLN A 149 -9.71 -1.65 -5.14
C GLN A 149 -8.99 -0.52 -4.40
N ILE A 150 -7.87 -0.05 -4.95
CA ILE A 150 -7.11 1.07 -4.37
C ILE A 150 -7.89 2.38 -4.49
N ALA A 151 -8.43 2.66 -5.67
CA ALA A 151 -9.22 3.86 -5.91
C ALA A 151 -10.48 3.89 -5.05
N GLN A 152 -11.15 2.74 -4.89
CA GLN A 152 -12.32 2.58 -4.04
C GLN A 152 -11.98 2.87 -2.56
N LYS A 153 -10.86 2.35 -2.04
CA LYS A 153 -10.40 2.66 -0.68
C LYS A 153 -10.13 4.15 -0.44
N ILE A 154 -9.56 4.84 -1.44
CA ILE A 154 -9.33 6.29 -1.36
C ILE A 154 -10.67 7.03 -1.38
N TYR A 155 -11.60 6.62 -2.26
CA TYR A 155 -12.93 7.22 -2.36
C TYR A 155 -13.75 7.07 -1.08
N GLU A 156 -13.77 5.89 -0.47
CA GLU A 156 -14.47 5.63 0.80
C GLU A 156 -13.89 6.47 1.96
N GLN A 157 -12.63 6.86 1.85
CA GLN A 157 -11.93 7.69 2.84
C GLN A 157 -11.79 9.15 2.41
N GLN A 158 -12.45 9.58 1.32
CA GLN A 158 -12.20 10.87 0.67
C GLN A 158 -12.39 12.09 1.57
N GLU A 159 -13.39 12.08 2.46
CA GLU A 159 -13.65 13.18 3.39
C GLU A 159 -12.46 13.39 4.35
N MET A 160 -11.87 12.29 4.81
CA MET A 160 -10.70 12.30 5.69
C MET A 160 -9.42 12.59 4.90
N LEU A 161 -9.25 11.92 3.75
CA LEU A 161 -8.05 12.05 2.93
C LEU A 161 -7.93 13.43 2.28
N GLY A 162 -9.01 14.22 2.18
CA GLY A 162 -8.96 15.58 1.65
C GLY A 162 -7.96 16.49 2.38
N ALA A 163 -7.86 16.37 3.71
CA ALA A 163 -6.86 17.11 4.48
C ALA A 163 -5.43 16.61 4.19
N LYS A 164 -5.25 15.29 4.10
CA LYS A 164 -3.95 14.66 3.80
C LYS A 164 -3.48 14.93 2.37
N TYR A 165 -4.41 14.96 1.42
CA TYR A 165 -4.16 15.40 0.05
C TYR A 165 -3.61 16.82 0.03
N ALA A 166 -4.24 17.75 0.76
CA ALA A 166 -3.77 19.13 0.87
C ALA A 166 -2.39 19.25 1.56
N GLN A 167 -2.02 18.28 2.41
CA GLN A 167 -0.69 18.16 3.02
C GLN A 167 0.34 17.47 2.10
N GLY A 168 -0.07 17.07 0.88
CA GLY A 168 0.79 16.51 -0.15
C GLY A 168 0.84 14.99 -0.21
N PHE A 169 0.05 14.26 0.60
CA PHE A 169 0.00 12.78 0.57
C PHE A 169 -0.76 12.28 -0.66
N THR A 170 -0.06 12.22 -1.79
CA THR A 170 -0.63 11.96 -3.13
C THR A 170 0.08 10.83 -3.87
N LYS A 171 1.26 10.42 -3.39
CA LYS A 171 2.10 9.43 -4.06
C LYS A 171 1.82 8.02 -3.57
N LEU A 172 1.30 7.18 -4.44
CA LEU A 172 0.98 5.78 -4.17
C LEU A 172 2.27 4.97 -3.93
N LEU A 173 2.25 4.06 -2.95
CA LEU A 173 3.25 3.00 -2.79
C LEU A 173 2.58 1.64 -2.56
N LEU A 174 2.86 0.66 -3.42
CA LEU A 174 2.36 -0.72 -3.33
C LEU A 174 3.41 -1.62 -2.70
N VAL A 175 3.27 -1.90 -1.40
CA VAL A 175 4.28 -2.65 -0.66
C VAL A 175 3.86 -4.12 -0.51
N PRO A 176 4.69 -5.08 -0.94
CA PRO A 176 4.39 -6.52 -0.87
C PRO A 176 4.60 -7.07 0.56
N PHE A 177 3.85 -6.56 1.53
CA PHE A 177 3.99 -6.86 2.96
C PHE A 177 3.95 -8.36 3.31
N GLY A 178 3.16 -9.14 2.56
CA GLY A 178 3.04 -10.58 2.74
C GLY A 178 4.27 -11.38 2.38
N MET A 179 5.19 -10.80 1.58
CA MET A 179 6.46 -11.42 1.23
C MET A 179 7.38 -11.50 2.45
N SER A 180 8.18 -12.57 2.52
CA SER A 180 9.23 -12.70 3.53
C SER A 180 10.23 -11.55 3.42
N LEU A 181 10.61 -10.96 4.56
CA LEU A 181 11.59 -9.91 4.64
C LEU A 181 12.95 -10.36 4.07
N ASP A 182 13.36 -11.61 4.34
CA ASP A 182 14.59 -12.19 3.78
C ASP A 182 14.55 -12.22 2.24
N VAL A 183 13.40 -12.62 1.67
CA VAL A 183 13.21 -12.68 0.22
C VAL A 183 13.20 -11.28 -0.39
N LEU A 184 12.54 -10.32 0.26
CA LEU A 184 12.51 -8.93 -0.20
C LEU A 184 13.90 -8.30 -0.16
N ILE A 185 14.68 -8.51 0.91
CA ILE A 185 16.07 -8.04 1.04
C ILE A 185 16.95 -8.59 -0.09
N LEU A 186 16.83 -9.89 -0.39
CA LEU A 186 17.57 -10.52 -1.49
C LEU A 186 17.14 -9.95 -2.85
N THR A 187 15.85 -9.76 -3.04
CA THR A 187 15.30 -9.17 -4.27
C THR A 187 15.75 -7.73 -4.46
N PHE A 188 15.75 -6.95 -3.39
CA PHE A 188 16.24 -5.57 -3.37
C PHE A 188 17.74 -5.50 -3.72
N LYS A 189 18.55 -6.42 -3.17
CA LYS A 189 19.97 -6.55 -3.55
C LYS A 189 20.13 -6.82 -5.06
N GLN A 190 19.33 -7.74 -5.62
CA GLN A 190 19.36 -8.06 -7.05
C GLN A 190 18.88 -6.90 -7.92
N PHE A 191 17.88 -6.15 -7.46
CA PHE A 191 17.42 -4.92 -8.09
C PHE A 191 18.56 -3.92 -8.23
N LEU A 192 19.29 -3.61 -7.14
CA LEU A 192 20.41 -2.66 -7.16
C LEU A 192 21.49 -3.05 -8.18
N LEU A 193 21.87 -4.34 -8.20
CA LEU A 193 22.85 -4.86 -9.16
C LEU A 193 22.35 -4.76 -10.60
N SER A 194 21.07 -5.05 -10.83
CA SER A 194 20.45 -4.96 -12.15
C SER A 194 20.31 -3.51 -12.62
N TYR A 195 19.97 -2.59 -11.70
CA TYR A 195 19.92 -1.17 -11.95
C TYR A 195 21.30 -0.63 -12.33
N LYS A 196 22.35 -0.93 -11.54
CA LYS A 196 23.75 -0.57 -11.85
C LYS A 196 24.18 -1.07 -13.24
N LYS A 197 23.78 -2.28 -13.63
CA LYS A 197 24.09 -2.84 -14.95
C LYS A 197 23.45 -2.02 -16.08
N LYS A 198 22.20 -1.56 -15.90
CA LYS A 198 21.48 -0.71 -16.86
C LYS A 198 21.94 0.76 -16.83
N HIS A 199 22.45 1.21 -15.69
CA HIS A 199 22.87 2.59 -15.42
C HIS A 199 24.33 2.61 -14.92
N PRO A 200 25.33 2.50 -15.81
CA PRO A 200 26.74 2.39 -15.42
C PRO A 200 27.25 3.55 -14.55
N ASN A 201 26.63 4.74 -14.66
CA ASN A 201 26.99 5.93 -13.89
C ASN A 201 26.46 5.93 -12.45
N PHE A 202 25.50 5.05 -12.11
CA PHE A 202 25.02 4.91 -10.75
C PHE A 202 26.15 4.37 -9.87
N LEU A 203 26.58 5.09 -8.84
CA LEU A 203 27.72 4.66 -8.02
C LEU A 203 27.26 3.59 -7.04
N LEU A 204 27.57 2.31 -7.30
CA LEU A 204 27.22 1.17 -6.45
C LEU A 204 28.41 0.23 -6.33
N ASN A 205 28.75 -0.16 -5.10
CA ASN A 205 29.67 -1.25 -4.83
C ASN A 205 29.03 -2.58 -5.23
N THR A 206 29.43 -3.14 -6.37
CA THR A 206 28.84 -4.38 -6.89
C THR A 206 29.25 -5.64 -6.10
N THR A 207 30.30 -5.57 -5.28
CA THR A 207 30.75 -6.70 -4.44
C THR A 207 29.96 -6.80 -3.14
N ASP A 208 29.61 -5.65 -2.56
CA ASP A 208 28.81 -5.53 -1.34
C ASP A 208 27.81 -4.36 -1.47
N PRO A 209 26.74 -4.52 -2.28
CA PRO A 209 25.79 -3.43 -2.55
C PRO A 209 24.80 -3.16 -1.41
N LEU A 210 24.69 -4.10 -0.46
CA LEU A 210 23.71 -4.07 0.62
C LEU A 210 24.28 -4.79 1.85
N SER A 211 24.56 -4.03 2.90
CA SER A 211 24.87 -4.57 4.22
C SER A 211 23.61 -4.66 5.08
N VAL A 212 23.41 -5.80 5.73
CA VAL A 212 22.20 -6.11 6.49
C VAL A 212 22.59 -6.52 7.90
N PHE A 213 22.07 -5.81 8.90
CA PHE A 213 22.24 -6.16 10.29
C PHE A 213 21.61 -7.52 10.61
N GLU A 214 22.24 -8.29 11.48
CA GLU A 214 21.92 -9.71 11.65
C GLU A 214 20.48 -9.99 12.10
N GLU A 215 19.87 -9.07 12.86
CA GLU A 215 18.51 -9.24 13.37
C GLU A 215 17.43 -9.16 12.29
N TYR A 216 17.72 -8.59 11.12
CA TYR A 216 16.79 -8.65 9.98
C TYR A 216 16.59 -10.10 9.49
N ARG A 217 17.57 -10.99 9.69
CA ARG A 217 17.52 -12.36 9.17
C ARG A 217 16.44 -13.15 9.90
N GLY A 218 15.43 -13.56 9.14
CA GLY A 218 14.25 -14.26 9.63
C GLY A 218 13.46 -13.47 10.67
N ALA A 219 13.52 -12.14 10.65
CA ALA A 219 12.93 -11.30 11.70
C ALA A 219 11.39 -11.39 11.75
N ASP A 220 10.79 -11.70 10.60
CA ASP A 220 9.36 -11.80 10.38
C ASP A 220 8.82 -13.24 10.47
N ARG A 221 9.66 -14.20 10.90
CA ARG A 221 9.24 -15.59 11.10
C ARG A 221 8.41 -15.72 12.39
N SER A 222 7.42 -16.61 12.35
CA SER A 222 6.50 -16.85 13.48
C SER A 222 7.09 -17.70 14.60
N ASP A 223 8.11 -18.52 14.30
CA ASP A 223 8.80 -19.39 15.26
C ASP A 223 9.84 -18.64 16.11
N ASP A 224 10.35 -17.53 15.58
CA ASP A 224 11.30 -16.66 16.26
C ASP A 224 11.03 -15.19 15.87
N THR A 225 9.94 -14.63 16.39
CA THR A 225 9.57 -13.24 16.10
C THR A 225 10.58 -12.30 16.74
N LYS A 226 11.37 -11.65 15.89
CA LYS A 226 12.32 -10.61 16.30
C LYS A 226 11.78 -9.22 16.02
N LEU A 227 10.82 -9.10 15.11
CA LEU A 227 10.29 -7.83 14.62
C LEU A 227 8.78 -7.74 14.87
N VAL A 228 8.35 -6.66 15.50
CA VAL A 228 6.95 -6.25 15.60
C VAL A 228 6.69 -5.07 14.67
N TYR A 229 5.47 -4.98 14.16
CA TYR A 229 5.04 -3.96 13.22
C TYR A 229 4.01 -3.05 13.88
N TYR A 230 4.07 -1.77 13.52
CA TYR A 230 3.20 -0.70 14.01
C TYR A 230 3.12 -0.64 15.55
N PRO A 231 4.27 -0.59 16.26
CA PRO A 231 4.27 -0.52 17.71
C PRO A 231 3.64 0.79 18.19
N ALA A 232 2.93 0.78 19.31
CA ALA A 232 2.45 2.00 19.97
C ALA A 232 3.57 2.70 20.75
N SER A 233 4.58 1.94 21.20
CA SER A 233 5.78 2.49 21.85
C SER A 233 7.01 1.62 21.60
N VAL A 234 8.21 2.22 21.66
CA VAL A 234 9.49 1.50 21.52
C VAL A 234 9.92 0.74 22.79
N ASP A 235 9.06 0.67 23.78
CA ASP A 235 9.25 -0.10 25.03
C ASP A 235 8.14 -1.15 25.19
N GLU A 236 7.35 -1.40 24.14
CA GLU A 236 6.29 -2.39 24.18
C GLU A 236 6.87 -3.79 24.47
N SER A 237 6.28 -4.46 25.47
CA SER A 237 6.44 -5.90 25.61
C SER A 237 5.93 -6.61 24.36
N TYR A 238 6.36 -7.84 24.11
CA TYR A 238 5.87 -8.61 22.96
C TYR A 238 4.32 -8.67 22.91
N TYR A 239 3.73 -8.09 21.86
CA TYR A 239 2.31 -8.22 21.53
C TYR A 239 2.14 -9.20 20.36
N PRO A 240 1.53 -10.39 20.59
CA PRO A 240 1.41 -11.43 19.57
C PRO A 240 0.68 -10.98 18.30
N ASP A 241 -0.14 -9.94 18.38
CA ASP A 241 -1.02 -9.48 17.31
C ASP A 241 -0.39 -8.41 16.40
N HIS A 242 0.84 -7.99 16.70
CA HIS A 242 1.68 -7.07 15.93
C HIS A 242 2.75 -7.80 15.10
N THR A 243 2.71 -9.13 15.08
CA THR A 243 3.58 -9.93 14.20
C THR A 243 3.06 -9.90 12.77
N LYS A 244 3.96 -9.99 11.76
CA LYS A 244 3.55 -10.06 10.35
C LYS A 244 2.50 -11.14 10.11
N THR A 245 2.72 -12.36 10.63
CA THR A 245 1.77 -13.47 10.51
C THR A 245 0.41 -13.14 11.12
N ALA A 246 0.35 -12.46 12.27
CA ALA A 246 -0.92 -12.07 12.88
C ALA A 246 -1.64 -10.99 12.05
N ILE A 247 -0.92 -10.00 11.56
CA ILE A 247 -1.45 -8.95 10.68
C ILE A 247 -2.01 -9.57 9.40
N LEU A 248 -1.27 -10.46 8.74
CA LEU A 248 -1.73 -11.16 7.54
C LEU A 248 -2.98 -12.02 7.80
N LYS A 249 -3.05 -12.70 8.96
CA LYS A 249 -4.27 -13.44 9.36
C LYS A 249 -5.46 -12.51 9.57
N LYS A 250 -5.25 -11.33 10.16
CA LYS A 250 -6.30 -10.31 10.30
C LYS A 250 -6.77 -9.87 8.90
N GLN A 251 -5.85 -9.53 8.00
CA GLN A 251 -6.17 -9.15 6.62
C GLN A 251 -6.94 -10.25 5.86
N LEU A 252 -6.56 -11.52 5.99
CA LEU A 252 -7.25 -12.63 5.33
C LEU A 252 -8.71 -12.82 5.80
N ASN A 253 -9.04 -12.35 7.00
CA ASN A 253 -10.38 -12.44 7.57
C ASN A 253 -11.18 -11.13 7.43
N ASP A 254 -10.59 -10.09 6.85
CA ASP A 254 -11.21 -8.78 6.66
C ASP A 254 -11.57 -8.60 5.17
N PRO A 255 -12.87 -8.58 4.81
CA PRO A 255 -13.31 -8.35 3.43
C PRO A 255 -12.84 -7.03 2.83
N GLN A 256 -12.50 -6.04 3.66
CA GLN A 256 -12.06 -4.72 3.24
C GLN A 256 -10.52 -4.57 3.19
N ALA A 257 -9.78 -5.60 3.60
CA ALA A 257 -8.33 -5.58 3.52
C ALA A 257 -7.84 -5.84 2.09
N LEU A 258 -6.56 -5.53 1.86
CA LEU A 258 -5.80 -5.95 0.69
C LEU A 258 -4.79 -7.01 1.15
N PRO A 259 -5.17 -8.30 1.24
CA PRO A 259 -4.36 -9.29 1.92
C PRO A 259 -2.97 -9.43 1.31
N GLY A 260 -1.94 -9.37 2.15
CA GLY A 260 -0.55 -9.46 1.71
C GLY A 260 0.05 -8.15 1.20
N TRP A 261 -0.72 -7.07 1.21
CA TRP A 261 -0.26 -5.76 0.75
C TRP A 261 -0.49 -4.71 1.82
N THR A 262 0.40 -3.72 1.84
CA THR A 262 0.12 -2.42 2.44
C THR A 262 0.19 -1.39 1.33
N VAL A 263 -0.82 -0.53 1.27
CA VAL A 263 -0.92 0.51 0.25
C VAL A 263 -0.81 1.84 0.94
N HIS A 264 0.18 2.62 0.53
CA HIS A 264 0.52 3.88 1.18
C HIS A 264 0.26 5.07 0.25
N LEU A 265 -0.09 6.20 0.85
CA LEU A 265 0.05 7.52 0.25
C LEU A 265 1.22 8.25 0.94
N LEU A 266 2.14 8.75 0.13
CA LEU A 266 3.37 9.45 0.51
C LEU A 266 3.37 10.88 -0.04
N GLN A 267 4.25 11.73 0.49
CA GLN A 267 4.58 13.00 -0.14
C GLN A 267 5.57 12.79 -1.31
N PRO A 268 5.30 13.31 -2.52
CA PRO A 268 6.26 13.30 -3.63
C PRO A 268 7.44 14.24 -3.35
N SER A 269 8.48 14.23 -4.19
CA SER A 269 9.71 15.04 -3.94
C SER A 269 9.41 16.53 -3.74
N ASP A 270 8.46 17.08 -4.50
CA ASP A 270 7.86 18.38 -4.28
C ASP A 270 6.40 18.19 -3.85
N PRO A 271 6.06 18.33 -2.55
CA PRO A 271 4.70 18.11 -2.06
C PRO A 271 3.68 19.14 -2.60
N SER A 272 4.10 20.23 -3.24
CA SER A 272 3.21 21.19 -3.90
C SER A 272 2.82 20.77 -5.33
N ASP A 273 3.61 19.87 -5.95
CA ASP A 273 3.29 19.22 -7.22
C ASP A 273 2.93 17.75 -6.96
N PRO A 274 1.64 17.38 -6.98
CA PRO A 274 1.18 16.01 -6.71
C PRO A 274 1.69 14.98 -7.75
N HIS A 275 2.30 15.44 -8.85
CA HIS A 275 2.86 14.58 -9.90
C HIS A 275 4.38 14.59 -9.93
N SER A 276 5.04 15.26 -8.97
CA SER A 276 6.50 15.30 -8.91
C SER A 276 7.10 13.89 -8.78
N PRO A 277 8.13 13.55 -9.57
CA PRO A 277 8.82 12.27 -9.44
C PRO A 277 9.56 12.19 -8.10
N GLY A 278 9.82 10.98 -7.62
CA GLY A 278 10.48 10.71 -6.36
C GLY A 278 9.60 10.96 -5.13
N ILE A 279 10.23 10.98 -3.97
CA ILE A 279 9.61 11.01 -2.64
C ILE A 279 10.29 12.15 -1.88
N ALA A 280 9.50 12.92 -1.11
CA ALA A 280 9.97 14.09 -0.35
C ALA A 280 11.24 13.76 0.45
N PRO A 281 12.27 14.62 0.53
CA PRO A 281 13.41 14.37 1.41
C PRO A 281 13.00 14.46 2.88
N ILE A 282 13.80 13.88 3.78
CA ILE A 282 13.65 14.12 5.23
C ILE A 282 14.28 15.49 5.53
N PRO A 283 13.53 16.47 6.06
CA PRO A 283 14.07 17.80 6.28
C PRO A 283 15.04 17.83 7.45
N LYS A 284 16.05 18.70 7.35
CA LYS A 284 17.03 18.90 8.42
C LYS A 284 16.45 19.76 9.54
N THR A 285 17.06 19.71 10.72
CA THR A 285 16.61 20.46 11.91
C THR A 285 16.43 21.97 11.67
N GLU A 286 17.27 22.57 10.82
CA GLU A 286 17.24 24.00 10.50
C GLU A 286 16.17 24.37 9.44
N GLU A 287 15.60 23.38 8.76
CA GLU A 287 14.58 23.57 7.75
C GLU A 287 13.20 23.55 8.40
N ALA A 288 12.29 24.44 7.98
CA ALA A 288 10.92 24.47 8.46
C ALA A 288 9.98 24.46 7.25
N TYR A 289 9.39 23.29 6.99
CA TYR A 289 8.36 23.13 5.98
C TYR A 289 7.05 22.74 6.67
N GLU A 290 5.97 23.37 6.22
CA GLU A 290 4.61 23.08 6.62
C GLU A 290 3.76 22.95 5.36
N PHE A 291 2.94 21.91 5.30
CA PHE A 291 2.07 21.64 4.16
C PHE A 291 0.61 21.55 4.62
N GLY A 292 -0.33 21.90 3.75
CA GLY A 292 -1.75 21.93 4.08
C GLY A 292 -2.41 23.26 3.79
N LYS A 293 -3.75 23.27 3.83
CA LYS A 293 -4.56 24.50 3.69
C LYS A 293 -5.26 24.85 5.01
N ASN A 294 -6.04 23.92 5.55
CA ASN A 294 -6.83 24.14 6.77
C ASN A 294 -6.10 23.64 8.03
N VAL A 295 -5.42 22.49 7.92
CA VAL A 295 -4.57 21.93 8.98
C VAL A 295 -3.15 21.90 8.44
N LEU A 296 -2.33 22.83 8.90
CA LEU A 296 -0.91 22.89 8.56
C LEU A 296 -0.19 21.74 9.27
N ARG A 297 0.53 20.94 8.50
CA ARG A 297 1.31 19.80 8.96
C ARG A 297 2.80 20.13 8.84
N PRO A 298 3.48 20.36 9.97
CA PRO A 298 4.93 20.46 9.98
C PRO A 298 5.56 19.14 9.57
N ASP A 299 6.66 19.20 8.85
CA ASP A 299 7.41 17.98 8.56
C ASP A 299 8.18 17.47 9.78
N LEU A 300 8.34 16.14 9.82
CA LEU A 300 9.18 15.45 10.80
C LEU A 300 10.67 15.64 10.46
N LYS A 301 11.28 16.65 11.08
CA LYS A 301 12.70 16.99 10.89
C LYS A 301 13.63 15.98 11.53
N THR A 302 14.87 15.90 11.04
CA THR A 302 15.95 15.13 11.69
C THR A 302 16.31 15.64 13.10
N ASN A 303 17.18 14.90 13.80
CA ASN A 303 17.65 15.18 15.16
C ASN A 303 16.64 14.90 16.28
N GLN A 304 15.72 13.97 16.03
CA GLN A 304 14.88 13.38 17.07
C GLN A 304 15.16 11.89 17.19
N ASN A 305 14.83 11.33 18.33
CA ASN A 305 14.95 9.90 18.55
C ASN A 305 13.64 9.19 18.12
N ALA A 306 13.68 7.87 17.95
CA ALA A 306 12.50 7.12 17.54
C ALA A 306 11.32 7.23 18.53
N ARG A 307 11.59 7.36 19.83
CA ARG A 307 10.54 7.56 20.85
C ARG A 307 9.74 8.84 20.58
N ASP A 308 10.46 9.93 20.30
CA ASP A 308 9.89 11.25 20.06
C ASP A 308 8.96 11.22 18.84
N TYR A 309 9.41 10.61 17.73
CA TYR A 309 8.56 10.48 16.54
C TYR A 309 7.34 9.58 16.78
N LEU A 310 7.52 8.43 17.43
CA LEU A 310 6.41 7.52 17.68
C LEU A 310 5.37 8.14 18.62
N ALA A 311 5.81 8.90 19.62
CA ALA A 311 4.93 9.64 20.51
C ALA A 311 4.12 10.73 19.79
N ILE A 312 4.63 11.31 18.70
CA ILE A 312 3.86 12.24 17.85
C ILE A 312 2.69 11.48 17.20
N LEU A 313 2.97 10.31 16.60
CA LEU A 313 1.96 9.52 15.91
C LEU A 313 0.92 8.94 16.87
N GLU A 314 1.35 8.41 18.01
CA GLU A 314 0.44 7.82 18.99
C GLU A 314 -0.50 8.86 19.59
N LYS A 315 -0.01 10.07 19.91
CA LYS A 315 -0.87 11.18 20.34
C LYS A 315 -1.89 11.60 19.28
N ALA A 316 -1.53 11.44 18.01
CA ALA A 316 -2.38 11.81 16.89
C ALA A 316 -3.41 10.74 16.54
N LYS A 317 -3.32 9.51 17.07
CA LYS A 317 -4.11 8.36 16.62
C LYS A 317 -5.62 8.56 16.79
N ASP A 318 -6.02 9.16 17.91
CA ASP A 318 -7.41 9.39 18.30
C ASP A 318 -7.82 10.88 18.24
N ASP A 319 -7.00 11.71 17.60
CA ASP A 319 -7.21 13.16 17.49
C ASP A 319 -7.36 13.58 16.00
N PRO A 320 -8.59 13.69 15.48
CA PRO A 320 -8.85 14.11 14.10
C PRO A 320 -8.33 15.50 13.74
N ASP A 321 -8.12 16.37 14.73
CA ASP A 321 -7.61 17.73 14.53
C ASP A 321 -6.07 17.77 14.50
N SER A 322 -5.41 16.67 14.88
CA SER A 322 -3.96 16.57 14.82
C SER A 322 -3.45 16.63 13.38
N PRO A 323 -2.40 17.40 13.10
CA PRO A 323 -1.78 17.42 11.78
C PRO A 323 -1.26 16.04 11.34
N TYR A 324 -0.98 15.14 12.28
CA TYR A 324 -0.47 13.79 12.03
C TYR A 324 -1.54 12.70 12.16
N TYR A 325 -2.83 13.06 12.24
CA TYR A 325 -3.92 12.08 12.33
C TYR A 325 -3.81 11.01 11.24
N ARG A 326 -3.88 9.72 11.62
CA ARG A 326 -3.74 8.53 10.74
C ARG A 326 -2.42 8.36 10.01
N GLU A 327 -1.40 9.14 10.35
CA GLU A 327 -0.05 8.87 9.83
C GLU A 327 0.57 7.66 10.52
N SER A 328 1.21 6.81 9.72
CA SER A 328 1.93 5.63 10.18
C SER A 328 3.40 5.70 9.78
N GLY A 329 4.26 5.23 10.66
CA GLY A 329 5.69 5.08 10.42
C GLY A 329 6.03 4.05 9.36
N PHE A 330 7.17 4.22 8.68
CA PHE A 330 7.66 3.22 7.72
C PHE A 330 8.16 1.96 8.43
N ALA A 331 7.79 0.80 7.88
CA ALA A 331 8.42 -0.49 8.10
C ALA A 331 9.60 -0.72 7.11
N PRO A 332 10.43 -1.76 7.31
CA PRO A 332 11.52 -2.10 6.38
C PRO A 332 11.08 -2.32 4.92
N GLU A 333 9.95 -3.00 4.72
CA GLU A 333 9.36 -3.25 3.41
C GLU A 333 9.04 -1.94 2.69
N ASP A 334 8.41 -1.00 3.40
CA ASP A 334 8.01 0.30 2.88
C ASP A 334 9.22 1.07 2.35
N TRP A 335 10.30 1.13 3.14
CA TRP A 335 11.50 1.85 2.73
C TRP A 335 12.21 1.21 1.54
N MET A 336 12.33 -0.12 1.50
CA MET A 336 12.95 -0.79 0.36
C MET A 336 12.17 -0.56 -0.92
N PHE A 337 10.83 -0.63 -0.86
CA PHE A 337 10.00 -0.39 -2.04
C PHE A 337 9.99 1.09 -2.44
N ALA A 338 9.90 2.00 -1.47
CA ALA A 338 10.06 3.44 -1.69
C ALA A 338 11.40 3.78 -2.35
N PHE A 339 12.50 3.13 -1.93
CA PHE A 339 13.82 3.33 -2.52
C PHE A 339 13.85 2.89 -4.00
N MET A 340 13.30 1.70 -4.32
CA MET A 340 13.26 1.21 -5.70
C MET A 340 12.46 2.16 -6.60
N THR A 341 11.27 2.58 -6.15
CA THR A 341 10.42 3.53 -6.87
C THR A 341 11.12 4.87 -7.07
N HIS A 342 11.66 5.45 -5.99
CA HIS A 342 12.38 6.73 -6.05
C HIS A 342 13.57 6.66 -7.01
N LEU A 343 14.39 5.62 -6.93
CA LEU A 343 15.58 5.48 -7.77
C LEU A 343 15.23 5.35 -9.25
N ILE A 344 14.15 4.64 -9.59
CA ILE A 344 13.68 4.54 -10.98
C ILE A 344 13.21 5.90 -11.51
N GLU A 345 12.44 6.63 -10.71
CA GLU A 345 11.86 7.91 -11.13
C GLU A 345 12.88 9.04 -11.21
N THR A 346 13.86 9.09 -10.29
CA THR A 346 14.76 10.24 -10.16
C THR A 346 16.19 9.96 -10.61
N GLY A 347 16.58 8.69 -10.71
CA GLY A 347 17.97 8.29 -10.94
C GLY A 347 18.88 8.51 -9.74
N LYS A 348 18.34 8.90 -8.58
CA LYS A 348 19.11 9.23 -7.36
C LYS A 348 18.74 8.30 -6.21
N PRO A 349 19.66 8.02 -5.27
CA PRO A 349 19.32 7.26 -4.06
C PRO A 349 18.30 8.01 -3.19
N LEU A 350 17.31 7.30 -2.66
CA LEU A 350 16.48 7.82 -1.58
C LEU A 350 17.33 7.97 -0.31
N ASP A 351 17.11 9.05 0.44
CA ASP A 351 17.78 9.35 1.72
C ASP A 351 19.32 9.42 1.64
N GLU A 352 19.87 9.99 0.55
CA GLU A 352 21.32 10.13 0.37
C GLU A 352 22.02 10.91 1.52
N ASN A 353 21.30 11.79 2.21
CA ASN A 353 21.84 12.69 3.24
C ASN A 353 21.23 12.47 4.65
N ALA A 354 20.48 11.38 4.84
CA ALA A 354 19.82 11.08 6.11
C ALA A 354 19.80 9.58 6.36
N ALA A 355 19.75 9.19 7.63
CA ALA A 355 19.37 7.84 8.00
C ALA A 355 17.96 7.82 8.55
N ILE A 356 17.13 6.94 8.01
CA ILE A 356 15.76 6.80 8.46
C ILE A 356 15.70 5.85 9.66
N GLN A 357 14.91 6.25 10.65
CA GLN A 357 14.40 5.40 11.72
C GLN A 357 13.03 4.87 11.25
N LEU A 358 12.96 3.56 11.00
CA LEU A 358 11.77 2.86 10.52
C LEU A 358 10.84 2.56 11.70
N ILE A 359 10.25 3.63 12.24
CA ILE A 359 9.42 3.61 13.45
C ILE A 359 8.10 2.83 13.28
N GLY A 360 7.77 2.37 12.07
CA GLY A 360 6.70 1.43 11.82
C GLY A 360 7.06 -0.01 12.21
N ALA A 361 8.28 -0.26 12.72
CA ALA A 361 8.67 -1.55 13.24
C ALA A 361 9.69 -1.45 14.38
N TYR A 362 9.83 -2.53 15.14
CA TYR A 362 10.71 -2.58 16.31
C TYR A 362 11.30 -3.97 16.54
N PHE A 363 12.62 -4.02 16.79
CA PHE A 363 13.34 -5.24 17.11
C PHE A 363 13.26 -5.54 18.62
N LEU A 364 12.58 -6.63 18.97
CA LEU A 364 12.33 -7.03 20.36
C LEU A 364 13.61 -7.44 21.10
N ARG A 365 14.55 -8.12 20.40
CA ARG A 365 15.74 -8.71 21.04
C ARG A 365 16.80 -7.66 21.37
N SER A 366 17.09 -6.76 20.45
CA SER A 366 18.07 -5.70 20.64
C SER A 366 17.52 -4.44 21.30
N ASN A 367 16.20 -4.34 21.51
CA ASN A 367 15.53 -3.09 21.89
C ASN A 367 15.96 -1.94 20.96
N ALA A 368 15.79 -2.18 19.66
CA ALA A 368 16.24 -1.27 18.61
C ALA A 368 15.15 -1.03 17.57
N VAL A 369 15.22 0.11 16.92
CA VAL A 369 14.37 0.43 15.77
C VAL A 369 15.15 0.11 14.50
N PRO A 370 14.54 -0.57 13.51
CA PRO A 370 15.18 -0.78 12.23
C PRO A 370 15.53 0.57 11.60
N GLY A 371 16.67 0.66 10.93
CA GLY A 371 17.07 1.85 10.20
C GLY A 371 17.63 1.52 8.84
N ALA A 372 17.57 2.48 7.95
CA ALA A 372 18.07 2.34 6.59
C ALA A 372 18.72 3.64 6.09
N PHE A 373 19.71 3.52 5.22
CA PHE A 373 20.28 4.66 4.50
C PHE A 373 21.14 4.21 3.33
N TRP A 374 21.31 5.13 2.37
CA TRP A 374 22.36 5.09 1.39
C TRP A 374 23.67 5.63 2.00
N SER A 375 24.78 4.92 1.86
CA SER A 375 26.11 5.41 2.24
C SER A 375 26.88 5.87 1.00
N PRO A 376 27.04 7.18 0.76
CA PRO A 376 27.77 7.69 -0.39
C PRO A 376 29.24 7.24 -0.40
N GLN A 377 29.86 7.15 0.78
CA GLN A 377 31.28 6.79 0.92
C GLN A 377 31.53 5.32 0.57
N GLU A 378 30.63 4.43 0.98
CA GLU A 378 30.75 2.99 0.72
C GLU A 378 29.99 2.56 -0.54
N GLN A 379 29.26 3.50 -1.17
CA GLN A 379 28.44 3.29 -2.36
C GLN A 379 27.49 2.09 -2.21
N LYS A 380 26.85 1.97 -1.05
CA LYS A 380 25.98 0.84 -0.73
C LYS A 380 24.87 1.23 0.21
N ILE A 381 23.86 0.37 0.30
CA ILE A 381 22.78 0.50 1.28
C ILE A 381 23.17 -0.20 2.57
N LYS A 382 22.75 0.37 3.70
CA LYS A 382 22.87 -0.23 5.01
C LYS A 382 21.50 -0.35 5.67
N LEU A 383 21.10 -1.59 5.97
CA LEU A 383 19.99 -1.89 6.88
C LEU A 383 20.58 -2.17 8.26
N VAL A 384 20.26 -1.34 9.24
CA VAL A 384 20.89 -1.29 10.56
C VAL A 384 19.85 -1.41 11.68
N ALA A 385 20.32 -1.66 12.90
CA ALA A 385 19.54 -1.47 14.11
C ALA A 385 19.99 -0.17 14.80
N LEU A 386 19.03 0.70 15.11
CA LEU A 386 19.27 2.01 15.71
C LEU A 386 18.73 2.03 17.14
N SER A 387 19.50 2.60 18.06
CA SER A 387 19.01 2.81 19.43
C SER A 387 17.84 3.80 19.42
N PRO A 388 16.69 3.45 20.03
CA PRO A 388 15.49 4.28 19.98
C PRO A 388 15.60 5.57 20.79
N GLN A 389 16.62 5.69 21.64
CA GLN A 389 16.88 6.85 22.50
C GLN A 389 17.91 7.81 21.88
N LYS A 390 18.66 7.35 20.88
CA LYS A 390 19.79 8.11 20.33
C LYS A 390 19.28 9.21 19.40
N LYS A 391 19.54 10.46 19.77
CA LYS A 391 19.43 11.61 18.86
C LYS A 391 20.67 11.67 17.97
N ASN A 392 20.47 12.04 16.72
CA ASN A 392 21.54 12.25 15.75
C ASN A 392 21.06 13.25 14.69
N LEU A 393 21.90 14.21 14.34
CA LEU A 393 21.61 15.24 13.34
C LEU A 393 21.19 14.67 11.97
N LEU A 394 21.60 13.43 11.66
CA LEU A 394 21.27 12.75 10.42
C LEU A 394 20.07 11.81 10.55
N TYR A 395 19.55 11.55 11.74
CA TYR A 395 18.46 10.59 11.93
C TYR A 395 17.12 11.30 11.82
N GLY A 396 16.23 10.76 10.98
CA GLY A 396 14.86 11.22 10.84
C GLY A 396 13.87 10.09 10.68
N ALA A 397 12.61 10.41 10.46
CA ALA A 397 11.54 9.44 10.24
C ALA A 397 10.69 9.86 9.04
N ARG A 398 10.09 8.87 8.37
CA ARG A 398 9.06 9.09 7.35
C ARG A 398 7.75 8.54 7.84
N THR A 399 6.69 9.18 7.39
CA THR A 399 5.33 8.75 7.64
C THR A 399 4.56 8.65 6.32
N SER A 400 3.46 7.93 6.39
CA SER A 400 2.57 7.66 5.28
C SER A 400 1.14 7.54 5.79
N ILE A 401 0.18 7.61 4.87
CA ILE A 401 -1.19 7.16 5.15
C ILE A 401 -1.35 5.76 4.58
N ILE A 402 -1.73 4.79 5.42
CA ILE A 402 -2.03 3.41 4.99
C ILE A 402 -3.53 3.31 4.70
N LEU A 403 -3.90 2.74 3.55
CA LEU A 403 -5.29 2.64 3.05
C LEU A 403 -6.08 1.40 3.51
#